data_AF-A0A2T0RGE0-F1
#
_entry.id   AF-A0A2T0RGE0-F1
#
_cell.length_a   1.000
_cell.length_b   1.000
_cell.length_c   1.000
_cell.angle_alpha   90.00
_cell.angle_beta   90.00
_cell.angle_gamma   90.00
#
_symmetry.space_group_name_H-M   'P 1'
#
loop_
_entity.id
_entity.type
_entity.pdbx_description
1 polymer ?
#
loop_
_entity_poly.entity_id
_entity_poly.type
_entity_poly.pdbx_seq_one_letter_code
_entity_poly.pdbx_strand_id
1 'polypeptide(L)'
;MNSPRAVPRLTKGQRLAVLAVTSEACRWSYRAVGQRARAEAVSALRAVSVDPVVLGACLGNALIMLQHAGVPAARGLVDLYRAAGADEEVAAAIVVSQQRSSTGGPA
;
A
#
# COMPACT_ATOMS: atom_id res chain seq x y z
N MET A 1 -17.61 -9.88 -18.18
CA MET A 1 -16.32 -9.25 -18.54
C MET A 1 -16.20 -7.94 -17.77
N ASN A 2 -15.48 -7.93 -16.64
CA ASN A 2 -15.26 -6.69 -15.89
C ASN A 2 -14.07 -5.95 -16.49
N SER A 3 -14.32 -4.78 -17.07
CA SER A 3 -13.27 -3.88 -17.55
C SER A 3 -12.29 -3.56 -16.43
N PRO A 4 -10.96 -3.58 -16.67
CA PRO A 4 -10.00 -3.12 -15.68
C PRO A 4 -10.27 -1.64 -15.41
N ARG A 5 -10.76 -1.32 -14.20
CA ARG A 5 -10.96 0.06 -13.76
C ARG A 5 -9.66 0.83 -13.98
N ALA A 6 -9.78 2.03 -14.56
CA ALA A 6 -8.66 2.92 -14.76
C ALA A 6 -7.96 3.17 -13.41
N VAL A 7 -6.63 3.21 -13.44
CA VAL A 7 -5.81 3.52 -12.26
C VAL A 7 -6.33 4.81 -11.63
N PRO A 8 -6.72 4.80 -10.34
CA PRO A 8 -7.22 6.00 -9.70
C PRO A 8 -6.12 7.07 -9.74
N ARG A 9 -6.40 8.17 -10.43
CA ARG A 9 -5.52 9.34 -10.42
C ARG A 9 -5.63 9.99 -9.05
N LEU A 10 -4.66 9.69 -8.18
CA LEU A 10 -4.57 10.32 -6.86
C LEU A 10 -4.46 11.83 -7.00
N THR A 11 -5.24 12.55 -6.20
CA THR A 11 -5.10 13.99 -6.04
C THR A 11 -3.73 14.33 -5.44
N LYS A 12 -3.32 15.61 -5.51
CA LYS A 12 -2.06 16.04 -4.87
C LYS A 12 -2.05 15.76 -3.36
N GLY A 13 -3.19 16.00 -2.69
CA GLY A 13 -3.34 15.71 -1.26
C GLY A 13 -3.20 14.23 -0.95
N GLN A 14 -3.83 13.36 -1.73
CA GLN A 14 -3.71 11.90 -1.55
C GLN A 14 -2.29 11.40 -1.81
N ARG A 15 -1.57 11.96 -2.78
CA ARG A 15 -0.15 11.60 -3.00
C ARG A 15 0.73 11.96 -1.80
N LEU A 16 0.52 13.13 -1.21
CA LEU A 16 1.24 13.52 0.01
C LEU A 16 0.87 12.60 1.19
N ALA A 17 -0.41 12.24 1.31
CA ALA A 17 -0.87 11.31 2.34
C ALA A 17 -0.25 9.91 2.18
N VAL A 18 -0.12 9.40 0.95
CA VAL A 18 0.58 8.13 0.66
C VAL A 18 2.02 8.16 1.16
N LEU A 19 2.75 9.27 0.97
CA LEU A 19 4.12 9.42 1.47
C LEU A 19 4.19 9.40 3.00
N ALA A 20 3.26 10.11 3.66
CA ALA A 20 3.18 10.16 5.11
C ALA A 20 2.85 8.79 5.72
N VAL A 21 1.83 8.12 5.18
CA VAL A 21 1.41 6.77 5.61
C VAL A 21 2.52 5.76 5.41
N THR A 22 3.21 5.80 4.26
CA THR A 22 4.32 4.88 3.96
C THR A 22 5.49 5.09 4.93
N SER A 23 5.83 6.34 5.23
CA SER A 23 6.88 6.68 6.20
C SER A 23 6.56 6.15 7.59
N GLU A 24 5.31 6.31 8.05
CA GLU A 24 4.87 5.78 9.33
C GLU A 24 4.90 4.24 9.34
N ALA A 25 4.39 3.58 8.30
CA ALA A 25 4.42 2.12 8.19
C ALA A 25 5.85 1.55 8.23
N CYS A 26 6.81 2.20 7.57
CA CYS A 26 8.22 1.83 7.62
C CYS A 26 8.75 1.86 9.07
N ARG A 27 8.40 2.85 9.88
CA ARG A 27 8.84 2.92 11.30
C ARG A 27 8.38 1.70 12.11
N TRP A 28 7.20 1.18 11.82
CA TRP A 28 6.67 -0.02 12.47
C TRP A 28 7.26 -1.32 11.94
N SER A 29 7.68 -1.36 10.66
CA SER A 29 8.27 -2.54 10.03
C SER A 29 9.64 -2.95 10.60
N TYR A 30 10.36 -2.02 11.26
CA TYR A 30 11.66 -2.28 11.89
C TYR A 30 11.57 -2.71 13.37
N ARG A 31 10.37 -2.74 13.96
CA ARG A 31 10.18 -3.19 15.36
C ARG A 31 9.76 -4.66 15.36
N ALA A 32 10.24 -5.46 16.33
CA ALA A 32 9.73 -6.82 16.53
C ALA A 32 8.27 -6.74 17.03
N VAL A 33 7.30 -7.10 16.18
CA VAL A 33 5.88 -6.78 16.43
C VAL A 33 5.13 -8.00 16.98
N GLY A 34 4.83 -7.99 18.28
CA GLY A 34 3.78 -8.84 18.86
C GLY A 34 2.37 -8.30 18.55
N GLN A 35 1.30 -9.04 18.89
CA GLN A 35 -0.09 -8.66 18.58
C GLN A 35 -0.48 -7.25 19.05
N ARG A 36 -0.01 -6.84 20.24
CA ARG A 36 -0.28 -5.49 20.78
C ARG A 36 0.34 -4.39 19.92
N ALA A 37 1.57 -4.58 19.47
CA ALA A 37 2.26 -3.62 18.61
C ALA A 37 1.64 -3.55 17.20
N ARG A 38 0.94 -4.60 16.74
CA ARG A 38 0.17 -4.57 15.49
C ARG A 38 -1.05 -3.65 15.59
N ALA A 39 -1.78 -3.71 16.71
CA ALA A 39 -2.92 -2.83 16.93
C ALA A 39 -2.49 -1.34 17.04
N GLU A 40 -1.37 -1.08 17.72
CA GLU A 40 -0.78 0.27 17.80
C GLU A 40 -0.32 0.77 16.42
N ALA A 41 0.31 -0.08 15.61
CA ALA A 41 0.70 0.27 14.25
C ALA A 41 -0.52 0.61 13.37
N VAL A 42 -1.59 -0.20 13.44
CA VAL A 42 -2.83 0.10 12.70
C VAL A 42 -3.44 1.43 13.15
N SER A 43 -3.47 1.69 14.46
CA SER A 43 -3.94 2.97 15.00
C SER A 43 -3.08 4.13 14.52
N ALA A 44 -1.75 3.97 14.46
CA ALA A 44 -0.83 5.00 13.98
C ALA A 44 -1.06 5.31 12.50
N LEU A 45 -1.26 4.28 11.66
CA LEU A 45 -1.59 4.49 10.23
C LEU A 45 -2.91 5.25 10.07
N ARG A 46 -3.93 4.88 10.83
CA ARG A 46 -5.24 5.55 10.80
C ARG A 46 -5.19 6.99 11.32
N ALA A 47 -4.28 7.30 12.24
CA ALA A 47 -4.06 8.67 12.69
C ALA A 47 -3.46 9.56 11.59
N VAL A 48 -2.68 8.98 10.66
CA VAL A 48 -2.16 9.70 9.50
C VAL A 48 -3.22 9.82 8.40
N SER A 49 -3.94 8.74 8.10
CA SER A 49 -5.03 8.76 7.13
C SER A 49 -6.04 7.64 7.36
N VAL A 50 -7.32 7.99 7.26
CA VAL A 50 -8.44 7.06 7.21
C VAL A 50 -9.01 6.89 5.79
N ASP A 51 -8.43 7.55 4.79
CA ASP A 51 -8.89 7.46 3.40
C ASP A 51 -8.54 6.06 2.85
N PRO A 52 -9.54 5.21 2.55
CA PRO A 52 -9.31 3.84 2.09
C PRO A 52 -8.58 3.82 0.73
N VAL A 53 -8.68 4.87 -0.09
CA VAL A 53 -7.96 5.01 -1.36
C VAL A 53 -6.46 5.26 -1.12
N VAL A 54 -6.11 6.09 -0.14
CA VAL A 54 -4.71 6.32 0.25
C VAL A 54 -4.10 5.04 0.80
N LEU A 55 -4.80 4.37 1.71
CA LEU A 55 -4.37 3.09 2.28
C LEU A 55 -4.28 1.99 1.20
N GLY A 56 -5.22 1.96 0.26
CA GLY A 56 -5.22 1.08 -0.91
C GLY A 56 -4.01 1.31 -1.81
N ALA A 57 -3.61 2.56 -2.01
CA ALA A 57 -2.41 2.88 -2.78
C ALA A 57 -1.12 2.42 -2.10
N CYS A 58 -1.02 2.60 -0.78
CA CYS A 58 0.08 2.06 0.01
C CYS A 58 0.13 0.52 -0.05
N LEU A 59 -1.03 -0.14 0.04
CA LEU A 59 -1.15 -1.59 -0.11
C LEU A 59 -0.66 -2.06 -1.49
N GLY A 60 -1.07 -1.39 -2.57
CA GLY A 60 -0.62 -1.71 -3.93
C GLY A 60 0.90 -1.65 -4.08
N ASN A 61 1.54 -0.61 -3.53
CA ASN A 61 3.00 -0.48 -3.52
C ASN A 61 3.68 -1.59 -2.70
N ALA A 62 3.13 -1.93 -1.54
CA ALA A 62 3.67 -3.01 -0.71
C ALA A 62 3.57 -4.39 -1.40
N LEU A 63 2.49 -4.63 -2.15
CA LEU A 63 2.34 -5.84 -2.96
C LEU A 63 3.36 -5.90 -4.10
N ILE A 64 3.63 -4.79 -4.79
CA ILE A 64 4.69 -4.69 -5.81
C ILE A 64 6.05 -5.01 -5.19
N MET A 65 6.38 -4.42 -4.03
CA MET A 65 7.64 -4.71 -3.32
C MET A 65 7.75 -6.18 -2.93
N LEU A 66 6.66 -6.80 -2.46
CA LEU A 66 6.63 -8.22 -2.10
C LEU A 66 6.87 -9.11 -3.33
N GLN A 67 6.29 -8.77 -4.48
CA GLN A 67 6.47 -9.50 -5.74
C GLN A 67 7.92 -9.43 -6.25
N HIS A 68 8.56 -8.27 -6.16
CA HIS A 68 9.90 -8.08 -6.73
C HIS A 68 11.05 -8.49 -5.81
N ALA A 69 10.93 -8.22 -4.51
CA ALA A 69 12.06 -8.35 -3.60
C ALA A 69 11.90 -9.52 -2.61
N GLY A 70 10.73 -10.19 -2.58
CA GLY A 70 10.47 -11.32 -1.68
C GLY A 70 10.65 -10.99 -0.19
N VAL A 71 10.70 -9.70 0.15
CA VAL A 71 11.16 -9.23 1.46
C VAL A 71 10.10 -9.58 2.52
N PRO A 72 10.46 -10.32 3.60
CA PRO A 72 9.52 -10.63 4.67
C PRO A 72 8.86 -9.39 5.30
N ALA A 73 9.59 -8.27 5.37
CA ALA A 73 9.05 -6.98 5.83
C ALA A 73 7.90 -6.45 4.95
N ALA A 74 7.89 -6.76 3.65
CA ALA A 74 6.79 -6.36 2.76
C ALA A 74 5.49 -7.10 3.10
N ARG A 75 5.57 -8.36 3.58
CA ARG A 75 4.38 -9.09 4.05
C ARG A 75 3.79 -8.44 5.30
N GLY A 76 4.62 -7.98 6.23
CA GLY A 76 4.16 -7.23 7.40
C GLY A 76 3.45 -5.92 7.02
N LEU A 77 3.96 -5.20 6.02
CA LEU A 77 3.32 -3.98 5.51
C LEU A 77 1.96 -4.27 4.86
N VAL A 78 1.86 -5.32 4.04
CA VAL A 78 0.58 -5.75 3.44
C VAL A 78 -0.47 -6.04 4.52
N ASP A 79 -0.09 -6.78 5.56
CA ASP A 79 -0.97 -7.15 6.66
C ASP A 79 -1.41 -5.95 7.51
N LEU A 80 -0.55 -4.92 7.62
CA LEU A 80 -0.86 -3.67 8.30
C LEU A 80 -1.86 -2.83 7.50
N TYR A 81 -1.63 -2.62 6.20
CA TYR A 81 -2.54 -1.81 5.38
C TYR A 81 -3.93 -2.42 5.24
N ARG A 82 -4.02 -3.75 5.09
CA ARG A 82 -5.31 -4.46 5.14
C ARG A 82 -6.04 -4.24 6.45
N ALA A 83 -5.34 -4.41 7.58
CA ALA A 83 -5.93 -4.18 8.90
C ALA A 83 -6.33 -2.71 9.13
N ALA A 84 -5.63 -1.77 8.50
CA ALA A 84 -5.98 -0.35 8.52
C ALA A 84 -7.24 -0.02 7.71
N GLY A 85 -7.70 -0.90 6.83
CA GLY A 85 -8.90 -0.69 5.99
C GLY A 85 -8.57 -0.20 4.57
N ALA A 86 -7.42 -0.61 4.03
CA ALA A 86 -7.06 -0.34 2.64
C ALA A 86 -8.09 -0.89 1.66
N ASP A 87 -8.42 -0.10 0.63
CA ASP A 87 -9.21 -0.55 -0.50
C ASP A 87 -8.36 -1.49 -1.39
N GLU A 88 -8.74 -2.77 -1.42
CA GLU A 88 -8.02 -3.78 -2.21
C GLU A 88 -8.23 -3.60 -3.72
N GLU A 89 -9.33 -3.00 -4.17
CA GLU A 89 -9.53 -2.72 -5.59
C GLU A 89 -8.57 -1.64 -6.08
N VAL A 90 -8.36 -0.60 -5.27
CA VAL A 90 -7.34 0.44 -5.53
C VAL A 90 -5.95 -0.17 -5.59
N ALA A 91 -5.63 -1.05 -4.64
CA ALA A 91 -4.35 -1.76 -4.61
C ALA A 91 -4.13 -2.60 -5.88
N ALA A 92 -5.14 -3.35 -6.30
CA ALA A 92 -5.10 -4.16 -7.50
C ALA A 92 -4.89 -3.30 -8.77
N ALA A 93 -5.58 -2.16 -8.88
CA ALA A 93 -5.42 -1.25 -10.00
C ALA A 93 -3.99 -0.72 -10.13
N ILE A 94 -3.33 -0.41 -9.00
CA ILE A 94 -1.93 0.05 -8.97
C ILE A 94 -0.96 -1.06 -9.40
N VAL A 95 -1.13 -2.28 -8.88
CA VAL A 95 -0.31 -3.44 -9.28
C VAL A 95 -0.40 -3.67 -10.79
N VAL A 96 -1.62 -3.68 -11.34
CA VAL A 96 -1.85 -3.85 -12.78
C VAL A 96 -1.22 -2.71 -13.59
N SER A 97 -1.29 -1.46 -13.11
CA SER A 97 -0.62 -0.33 -13.76
C SER A 97 0.88 -0.56 -13.91
N GLN A 98 1.53 -0.99 -12.83
CA GLN A 98 2.98 -1.16 -12.79
C GLN A 98 3.43 -2.25 -13.76
N GLN A 99 2.68 -3.36 -13.81
CA GLN A 99 2.95 -4.46 -14.74
C GLN A 99 2.87 -3.99 -16.20
N ARG A 100 1.88 -3.17 -16.56
CA ARG A 100 1.76 -2.59 -17.91
C ARG A 100 2.91 -1.64 -18.26
N SER A 101 3.41 -0.88 -17.29
CA SER A 101 4.59 -0.03 -17.50
C SER A 101 5.87 -0.84 -17.68
N SER A 102 5.98 -2.02 -17.05
CA SER A 102 7.14 -2.90 -17.21
C SER A 102 7.17 -3.70 -18.52
N THR A 103 6.02 -3.95 -19.15
CA THR A 103 5.92 -4.67 -20.43
C THR A 103 5.93 -3.77 -21.66
N GLY A 104 5.98 -2.44 -21.49
CA GLY A 104 6.01 -1.44 -22.56
C GLY A 104 7.38 -0.78 -22.83
N GLY A 105 8.49 -1.38 -22.41
CA GLY A 105 9.85 -0.91 -22.74
C GLY A 105 10.15 -1.07 -24.24
N PRO A 106 10.94 -0.17 -24.86
CA PRO A 106 10.95 0.06 -26.30
C PRO A 106 11.52 -1.13 -27.09
N ALA A 107 10.85 -1.45 -28.19
CA ALA A 107 11.46 -2.11 -29.35
C ALA A 107 12.13 -1.07 -30.25
#